data_AF-A0A2E2UCG4-F1
#
_entry.id   AF-A0A2E2UCG4-F1
#
_cell.length_a   1.000
_cell.length_b   1.000
_cell.length_c   1.000
_cell.angle_alpha   90.00
_cell.angle_beta   90.00
_cell.angle_gamma   90.00
#
_symmetry.space_group_name_H-M   'P 1'
#
loop_
_entity.id
_entity.type
_entity.pdbx_description
1 polymer ?
#
loop_
_entity_poly.entity_id
_entity_poly.type
_entity_poly.pdbx_seq_one_letter_code
_entity_poly.pdbx_strand_id
1 'polypeptide(L)'
;MKLIITTIVMGLLSVSAFSCDVNGDTGFLPENDLKISTSAKFRSDMTEERFNEIIDHADKFYAPIVKEKGGKLKWSRGWNNDTVNASAQRTFWGTWKVNMYGGLARHPLVTDDGFALVVCHELGHHLAGTPTNSFPNSWASVEGQSDYFATLKCFRRLYESEDNQAIVAAMTDVPATVVTKCEKNFTLPNDRALCVRASMGGLSLAKLLGSLRGNTDIDFDTPDTNVVSSTNSRHPEAQCRLDTYFQGALCDVAIAEEVGQDPLAGTCNRVDNYIDGVRPLCWYKPAE
;
A
#
# COMPACT_ATOMS: atom_id res chain seq x y z
N MET A 1 7.68 -37.73 52.62
CA MET A 1 7.14 -37.51 51.26
C MET A 1 7.52 -36.10 50.85
N LYS A 2 8.47 -35.93 49.91
CA LYS A 2 9.01 -34.61 49.54
C LYS A 2 8.02 -33.88 48.63
N LEU A 3 7.63 -32.67 49.01
CA LEU A 3 6.78 -31.78 48.22
C LEU A 3 7.63 -31.20 47.07
N ILE A 4 7.32 -31.57 45.83
CA ILE A 4 7.98 -31.01 44.64
C ILE A 4 7.22 -29.73 44.27
N ILE A 5 7.83 -28.58 44.54
CA ILE A 5 7.38 -27.29 44.03
C ILE A 5 7.72 -27.26 42.54
N THR A 6 6.69 -27.34 41.70
CA THR A 6 6.86 -27.23 40.24
C THR A 6 6.85 -25.75 39.89
N THR A 7 8.02 -25.20 39.60
CA THR A 7 8.17 -23.81 39.12
C THR A 7 7.66 -23.73 37.69
N ILE A 8 6.51 -23.10 37.47
CA ILE A 8 5.99 -22.80 36.13
C ILE A 8 6.85 -21.69 35.55
N VAL A 9 7.79 -22.05 34.66
CA VAL A 9 8.50 -21.11 33.80
C VAL A 9 7.53 -20.70 32.70
N MET A 10 6.87 -19.56 32.88
CA MET A 10 6.03 -18.96 31.85
C MET A 10 6.95 -18.39 30.76
N GLY A 11 7.20 -19.19 29.71
CA GLY A 11 7.94 -18.73 28.54
C GLY A 11 7.23 -17.53 27.93
N LEU A 12 7.91 -16.38 27.87
CA LEU A 12 7.46 -15.20 27.14
C LEU A 12 7.43 -15.52 25.64
N LEU A 13 6.34 -16.11 25.17
CA LEU A 13 6.05 -16.20 23.74
C LEU A 13 5.85 -14.77 23.23
N SER A 14 6.72 -14.34 22.32
CA SER A 14 6.65 -13.04 21.67
C SER A 14 5.50 -13.04 20.67
N VAL A 15 4.31 -12.65 21.12
CA VAL A 15 3.15 -12.50 20.24
C VAL A 15 3.41 -11.30 19.32
N SER A 16 3.50 -11.56 18.02
CA SER A 16 3.56 -10.52 16.98
C SER A 16 2.19 -10.40 16.34
N ALA A 17 1.71 -9.17 16.12
CA ALA A 17 0.45 -8.90 15.44
C ALA A 17 0.75 -8.51 13.99
N PHE A 18 0.15 -9.22 13.03
CA PHE A 18 0.32 -8.99 11.59
C PHE A 18 -0.80 -8.08 11.04
N SER A 19 -0.54 -7.37 9.93
CA SER A 19 -1.56 -6.47 9.35
C SER A 19 -2.72 -7.21 8.69
N CYS A 20 -2.49 -8.43 8.22
CA CYS A 20 -3.41 -9.17 7.37
C CYS A 20 -3.91 -10.45 8.07
N ASP A 21 -5.24 -10.65 8.07
CA ASP A 21 -5.97 -11.79 8.66
C ASP A 21 -5.72 -12.01 10.18
N VAL A 22 -6.73 -12.45 10.93
CA VAL A 22 -6.59 -12.79 12.36
C VAL A 22 -5.56 -13.89 12.64
N ASN A 23 -5.17 -14.66 11.62
CA ASN A 23 -4.18 -15.74 11.66
C ASN A 23 -2.78 -15.33 11.14
N GLY A 24 -2.64 -14.14 10.51
CA GLY A 24 -1.36 -13.73 9.92
C GLY A 24 -1.00 -14.44 8.61
N ASP A 25 -1.99 -15.03 7.93
CA ASP A 25 -1.80 -15.91 6.76
C ASP A 25 -1.78 -15.19 5.40
N THR A 26 -2.09 -13.89 5.35
CA THR A 26 -2.05 -13.12 4.08
C THR A 26 -1.07 -11.95 4.16
N GLY A 27 -0.63 -11.43 3.01
CA GLY A 27 0.25 -10.25 2.91
C GLY A 27 -0.39 -9.20 2.01
N PHE A 28 0.40 -8.30 1.41
CA PHE A 28 -0.03 -7.37 0.35
C PHE A 28 -0.94 -7.99 -0.73
N LEU A 29 -0.63 -9.23 -1.10
CA LEU A 29 -1.44 -10.07 -1.98
C LEU A 29 -2.12 -11.17 -1.15
N PRO A 30 -3.28 -11.67 -1.61
CA PRO A 30 -3.82 -12.93 -1.13
C PRO A 30 -2.76 -14.04 -1.17
N GLU A 31 -2.95 -15.06 -0.34
CA GLU A 31 -2.08 -16.24 -0.34
C GLU A 31 -1.95 -16.80 -1.76
N ASN A 32 -0.70 -17.03 -2.17
CA ASN A 32 -0.37 -17.52 -3.50
C ASN A 32 0.98 -18.25 -3.47
N ASP A 33 1.14 -19.22 -4.38
CA ASP A 33 2.34 -20.04 -4.48
C ASP A 33 3.37 -19.50 -5.49
N LEU A 34 3.16 -18.28 -6.02
CA LEU A 34 4.04 -17.73 -7.03
C LEU A 34 5.42 -17.41 -6.44
N LYS A 35 6.47 -17.88 -7.14
CA LYS A 35 7.87 -17.64 -6.79
C LYS A 35 8.64 -17.08 -7.97
N ILE A 36 9.32 -15.95 -7.79
CA ILE A 36 10.19 -15.34 -8.81
C ILE A 36 11.62 -15.27 -8.25
N SER A 37 12.44 -16.22 -8.67
CA SER A 37 13.84 -16.29 -8.23
C SER A 37 14.72 -15.23 -8.86
N THR A 38 15.90 -15.02 -8.27
CA THR A 38 16.93 -14.15 -8.85
C THR A 38 17.45 -14.67 -10.20
N SER A 39 17.26 -15.94 -10.53
CA SER A 39 17.63 -16.55 -11.81
C SER A 39 16.47 -16.71 -12.80
N ALA A 40 15.27 -16.24 -12.46
CA ALA A 40 14.10 -16.34 -13.32
C ALA A 40 14.31 -15.60 -14.64
N LYS A 41 13.99 -16.25 -15.76
CA LYS A 41 14.13 -15.67 -17.11
C LYS A 41 13.07 -14.62 -17.41
N PHE A 42 11.89 -14.76 -16.80
CA PHE A 42 10.76 -13.84 -16.93
C PHE A 42 10.64 -13.02 -15.64
N ARG A 43 11.59 -12.11 -15.43
CA ARG A 43 11.60 -11.15 -14.32
C ARG A 43 11.61 -9.73 -14.87
N SER A 44 11.16 -8.78 -14.07
CA SER A 44 11.34 -7.35 -14.34
C SER A 44 12.83 -6.97 -14.35
N ASP A 45 13.12 -5.74 -14.76
CA ASP A 45 14.44 -5.13 -14.78
C ASP A 45 14.91 -4.62 -13.41
N MET A 46 14.05 -4.69 -12.38
CA MET A 46 14.38 -4.36 -10.99
C MET A 46 15.67 -5.05 -10.53
N THR A 47 16.62 -4.27 -10.01
CA THR A 47 17.88 -4.76 -9.44
C THR A 47 17.82 -4.77 -7.90
N GLU A 48 18.80 -5.41 -7.25
CA GLU A 48 18.89 -5.38 -5.79
C GLU A 48 19.20 -3.97 -5.28
N GLU A 49 20.05 -3.25 -6.01
CA GLU A 49 20.40 -1.87 -5.73
C GLU A 49 19.13 -1.02 -5.78
N ARG A 50 18.35 -1.11 -6.86
CA ARG A 50 17.13 -0.33 -7.03
C ARG A 50 16.05 -0.68 -6.00
N PHE A 51 15.88 -1.97 -5.70
CA PHE A 51 15.02 -2.45 -4.62
C PHE A 51 15.38 -1.80 -3.28
N ASN A 52 16.68 -1.75 -2.96
CA ASN A 52 17.15 -1.15 -1.71
C ASN A 52 17.02 0.37 -1.70
N GLU A 53 17.30 1.05 -2.82
CA GLU A 53 17.15 2.50 -2.97
C GLU A 53 15.72 2.97 -2.70
N ILE A 54 14.71 2.26 -3.23
CA ILE A 54 13.29 2.61 -3.01
C ILE A 54 12.95 2.49 -1.51
N ILE A 55 13.43 1.44 -0.83
CA ILE A 55 13.18 1.25 0.60
C ILE A 55 13.97 2.28 1.44
N ASP A 56 15.20 2.62 1.06
CA ASP A 56 16.00 3.65 1.71
C ASP A 56 15.33 5.03 1.58
N HIS A 57 14.75 5.31 0.42
CA HIS A 57 14.01 6.53 0.18
C HIS A 57 12.79 6.63 1.12
N ALA A 58 12.03 5.54 1.25
CA ALA A 58 10.91 5.47 2.19
C ALA A 58 11.37 5.61 3.64
N ASP A 59 12.44 4.93 4.05
CA ASP A 59 12.98 5.01 5.41
C ASP A 59 13.37 6.44 5.80
N LYS A 60 14.04 7.16 4.90
CA LYS A 60 14.45 8.56 5.09
C LYS A 60 13.29 9.46 5.53
N PHE A 61 12.11 9.30 4.92
CA PHE A 61 10.93 10.12 5.24
C PHE A 61 10.11 9.55 6.39
N TYR A 62 9.97 8.22 6.48
CA TYR A 62 9.00 7.58 7.37
C TYR A 62 9.56 7.10 8.70
N ALA A 63 10.87 6.84 8.81
CA ALA A 63 11.46 6.48 10.10
C ALA A 63 11.25 7.57 11.17
N PRO A 64 11.44 8.89 10.88
CA PRO A 64 11.13 9.95 11.84
C PRO A 64 9.65 10.02 12.23
N ILE A 65 8.74 9.88 11.27
CA ILE A 65 7.29 9.92 11.49
C ILE A 65 6.83 8.76 12.37
N VAL A 66 7.32 7.55 12.09
CA VAL A 66 7.02 6.37 12.91
C VAL A 66 7.55 6.54 14.33
N LYS A 67 8.75 7.12 14.47
CA LYS A 67 9.34 7.42 15.78
C LYS A 67 8.51 8.42 16.58
N GLU A 68 8.03 9.48 15.94
CA GLU A 68 7.15 10.47 16.57
C GLU A 68 5.83 9.84 17.05
N LYS A 69 5.29 8.88 16.28
CA LYS A 69 4.10 8.11 16.66
C LYS A 69 4.40 6.94 17.62
N GLY A 70 5.60 6.91 18.22
CA GLY A 70 6.00 5.96 19.27
C GLY A 70 6.46 4.58 18.78
N GLY A 71 6.59 4.39 17.45
CA GLY A 71 7.08 3.16 16.86
C GLY A 71 8.59 3.16 16.58
N LYS A 72 9.16 1.99 16.35
CA LYS A 72 10.50 1.84 15.76
C LYS A 72 10.37 1.16 14.41
N LEU A 73 10.54 1.92 13.32
CA LEU A 73 10.48 1.37 11.97
C LEU A 73 11.64 0.39 11.74
N LYS A 74 11.33 -0.78 11.17
CA LYS A 74 12.33 -1.79 10.80
C LYS A 74 11.98 -2.42 9.46
N TRP A 75 12.92 -2.38 8.53
CA TRP A 75 12.78 -3.03 7.24
C TRP A 75 13.37 -4.44 7.25
N SER A 76 12.65 -5.40 6.68
CA SER A 76 13.17 -6.71 6.31
C SER A 76 13.29 -6.78 4.80
N ARG A 77 14.53 -6.71 4.31
CA ARG A 77 14.89 -6.59 2.89
C ARG A 77 15.25 -7.96 2.33
N GLY A 78 14.25 -8.71 1.91
CA GLY A 78 14.42 -10.09 1.44
C GLY A 78 14.67 -10.17 -0.05
N TRP A 79 15.75 -9.57 -0.58
CA TRP A 79 16.02 -9.62 -2.03
C TRP A 79 16.07 -11.06 -2.57
N ASN A 80 16.81 -11.96 -1.93
CA ASN A 80 16.87 -13.38 -2.33
C ASN A 80 15.64 -14.21 -1.92
N ASN A 81 14.60 -13.58 -1.33
CA ASN A 81 13.35 -14.27 -1.03
C ASN A 81 12.44 -14.23 -2.27
N ASP A 82 12.11 -15.42 -2.80
CA ASP A 82 11.38 -15.56 -4.05
C ASP A 82 9.87 -15.33 -3.91
N THR A 83 9.36 -15.08 -2.71
CA THR A 83 7.93 -14.88 -2.44
C THR A 83 7.39 -13.64 -3.15
N VAL A 84 6.28 -13.80 -3.88
CA VAL A 84 5.52 -12.69 -4.48
C VAL A 84 4.50 -12.18 -3.47
N ASN A 85 5.00 -11.47 -2.45
CA ASN A 85 4.19 -10.78 -1.46
C ASN A 85 5.01 -9.69 -0.72
N ALA A 86 4.35 -8.97 0.18
CA ALA A 86 4.95 -8.13 1.22
C ALA A 86 4.07 -8.22 2.48
N SER A 87 4.54 -7.72 3.63
CA SER A 87 3.67 -7.65 4.81
C SER A 87 4.17 -6.69 5.89
N ALA A 88 3.23 -6.19 6.69
CA ALA A 88 3.49 -5.37 7.86
C ALA A 88 3.17 -6.11 9.16
N GLN A 89 3.92 -5.81 10.22
CA GLN A 89 3.71 -6.39 11.54
C GLN A 89 4.13 -5.43 12.64
N ARG A 90 3.39 -5.41 13.74
CA ARG A 90 3.82 -4.74 14.98
C ARG A 90 4.23 -5.79 16.01
N THR A 91 5.40 -5.61 16.60
CA THR A 91 5.85 -6.43 17.72
C THR A 91 5.43 -5.80 19.04
N PHE A 92 5.30 -6.63 20.08
CA PHE A 92 4.99 -6.18 21.44
C PHE A 92 5.90 -5.05 21.96
N TRP A 93 7.16 -5.02 21.52
CA TRP A 93 8.16 -4.03 21.94
C TRP A 93 8.11 -2.72 21.14
N GLY A 94 7.04 -2.46 20.40
CA GLY A 94 6.85 -1.23 19.64
C GLY A 94 7.62 -1.16 18.31
N THR A 95 8.15 -2.29 17.81
CA THR A 95 8.75 -2.32 16.46
C THR A 95 7.64 -2.40 15.42
N TRP A 96 7.67 -1.49 14.46
CA TRP A 96 6.78 -1.49 13.30
C TRP A 96 7.61 -1.98 12.13
N LYS A 97 7.35 -3.22 11.70
CA LYS A 97 8.20 -3.91 10.75
C LYS A 97 7.48 -4.08 9.42
N VAL A 98 8.17 -3.71 8.36
CA VAL A 98 7.75 -3.93 6.98
C VAL A 98 8.66 -4.96 6.33
N ASN A 99 8.07 -6.00 5.74
CA ASN A 99 8.77 -7.06 5.04
C ASN A 99 8.57 -6.90 3.53
N MET A 100 9.67 -6.69 2.81
CA MET A 100 9.68 -6.60 1.36
C MET A 100 10.41 -7.82 0.80
N TYR A 101 9.76 -8.57 -0.09
CA TYR A 101 10.33 -9.77 -0.70
C TYR A 101 10.68 -9.52 -2.17
N GLY A 102 11.86 -9.98 -2.58
CA GLY A 102 12.36 -9.73 -3.92
C GLY A 102 11.56 -10.43 -5.03
N GLY A 103 10.85 -11.52 -4.71
CA GLY A 103 9.95 -12.17 -5.66
C GLY A 103 8.88 -11.23 -6.19
N LEU A 104 8.28 -10.42 -5.31
CA LEU A 104 7.34 -9.37 -5.72
C LEU A 104 8.03 -8.33 -6.59
N ALA A 105 9.17 -7.80 -6.14
CA ALA A 105 9.89 -6.75 -6.84
C ALA A 105 10.35 -7.16 -8.26
N ARG A 106 10.67 -8.45 -8.43
CA ARG A 106 11.08 -9.05 -9.70
C ARG A 106 9.92 -9.49 -10.59
N HIS A 107 8.68 -9.38 -10.15
CA HIS A 107 7.55 -9.82 -10.97
C HIS A 107 7.45 -8.94 -12.24
N PRO A 108 7.27 -9.50 -13.45
CA PRO A 108 7.28 -8.72 -14.71
C PRO A 108 6.28 -7.58 -14.80
N LEU A 109 5.18 -7.66 -14.05
CA LEU A 109 4.15 -6.62 -13.98
C LEU A 109 4.44 -5.53 -12.93
N VAL A 110 5.49 -5.68 -12.11
CA VAL A 110 5.87 -4.72 -11.06
C VAL A 110 6.92 -3.76 -11.61
N THR A 111 6.55 -2.49 -11.66
CA THR A 111 7.42 -1.36 -12.01
C THR A 111 8.08 -0.77 -10.76
N ASP A 112 9.01 0.16 -10.92
CA ASP A 112 9.56 0.95 -9.81
C ASP A 112 8.46 1.65 -8.99
N ASP A 113 7.57 2.36 -9.67
CA ASP A 113 6.45 3.07 -9.02
C ASP A 113 5.48 2.08 -8.38
N GLY A 114 5.23 0.94 -9.01
CA GLY A 114 4.45 -0.17 -8.43
C GLY A 114 5.10 -0.71 -7.14
N PHE A 115 6.41 -0.98 -7.16
CA PHE A 115 7.12 -1.46 -5.98
C PHE A 115 7.13 -0.43 -4.84
N ALA A 116 7.34 0.84 -5.16
CA ALA A 116 7.24 1.93 -4.19
C ALA A 116 5.84 2.04 -3.58
N LEU A 117 4.77 1.79 -4.36
CA LEU A 117 3.42 1.72 -3.81
C LEU A 117 3.18 0.52 -2.90
N VAL A 118 3.84 -0.63 -3.11
CA VAL A 118 3.81 -1.72 -2.12
C VAL A 118 4.48 -1.29 -0.82
N VAL A 119 5.65 -0.65 -0.89
CA VAL A 119 6.31 -0.08 0.29
C VAL A 119 5.38 0.88 1.04
N CYS A 120 4.72 1.76 0.30
CA CYS A 120 3.77 2.71 0.83
C CYS A 120 2.49 2.08 1.39
N HIS A 121 1.98 1.01 0.79
CA HIS A 121 0.86 0.24 1.30
C HIS A 121 1.19 -0.38 2.66
N GLU A 122 2.36 -1.01 2.79
CA GLU A 122 2.78 -1.64 4.05
C GLU A 122 3.00 -0.61 5.17
N LEU A 123 3.54 0.56 4.83
CA LEU A 123 3.55 1.71 5.73
C LEU A 123 2.14 2.19 6.05
N GLY A 124 1.22 2.11 5.08
CA GLY A 124 -0.19 2.44 5.20
C GLY A 124 -0.88 1.64 6.29
N HIS A 125 -0.61 0.34 6.42
CA HIS A 125 -1.17 -0.41 7.56
C HIS A 125 -0.81 0.21 8.90
N HIS A 126 0.38 0.77 9.04
CA HIS A 126 0.80 1.42 10.27
C HIS A 126 0.28 2.86 10.46
N LEU A 127 0.00 3.58 9.36
CA LEU A 127 -0.08 5.04 9.37
C LEU A 127 -1.36 5.60 8.72
N ALA A 128 -2.10 4.81 7.95
CA ALA A 128 -3.19 5.29 7.10
C ALA A 128 -4.47 5.64 7.88
N GLY A 129 -4.53 5.32 9.18
CA GLY A 129 -5.65 5.64 10.04
C GLY A 129 -6.88 4.76 9.76
N THR A 130 -8.07 5.29 10.00
CA THR A 130 -9.32 4.54 9.82
C THR A 130 -9.76 4.51 8.35
N PRO A 131 -10.47 3.45 7.93
CA PRO A 131 -10.88 2.28 8.71
C PRO A 131 -9.74 1.30 9.01
N THR A 132 -9.77 0.71 10.20
CA THR A 132 -8.81 -0.31 10.66
C THR A 132 -9.45 -1.69 10.72
N ASN A 133 -8.61 -2.72 10.75
CA ASN A 133 -9.03 -4.09 11.01
C ASN A 133 -9.68 -4.23 12.41
N SER A 134 -10.33 -5.37 12.62
CA SER A 134 -10.88 -5.75 13.93
C SER A 134 -9.79 -6.27 14.86
N PHE A 135 -10.09 -6.34 16.16
CA PHE A 135 -9.23 -7.00 17.15
C PHE A 135 -8.88 -8.44 16.70
N PRO A 136 -7.61 -8.90 16.83
CA PRO A 136 -6.49 -8.26 17.53
C PRO A 136 -5.67 -7.27 16.69
N ASN A 137 -5.97 -7.09 15.41
CA ASN A 137 -5.18 -6.31 14.46
C ASN A 137 -5.71 -4.88 14.26
N SER A 138 -6.41 -4.31 15.25
CA SER A 138 -7.01 -2.96 15.16
C SER A 138 -6.01 -1.81 15.06
N TRP A 139 -4.72 -2.10 15.21
CA TRP A 139 -3.66 -1.16 14.89
C TRP A 139 -3.49 -0.93 13.38
N ALA A 140 -3.91 -1.89 12.55
CA ALA A 140 -3.67 -1.91 11.12
C ALA A 140 -4.83 -1.31 10.34
N SER A 141 -4.55 -0.34 9.48
CA SER A 141 -5.50 0.10 8.45
C SER A 141 -5.87 -1.06 7.52
N VAL A 142 -7.12 -1.12 7.08
CA VAL A 142 -7.58 -2.17 6.15
C VAL A 142 -6.92 -2.02 4.77
N GLU A 143 -6.91 -3.10 3.98
CA GLU A 143 -6.26 -3.17 2.65
C GLU A 143 -6.56 -1.96 1.74
N GLY A 144 -7.84 -1.62 1.56
CA GLY A 144 -8.24 -0.49 0.71
C GLY A 144 -7.80 0.87 1.28
N GLN A 145 -7.75 1.02 2.61
CA GLN A 145 -7.26 2.26 3.24
C GLN A 145 -5.73 2.40 3.09
N SER A 146 -5.00 1.28 3.19
CA SER A 146 -3.56 1.24 2.92
C SER A 146 -3.24 1.57 1.46
N ASP A 147 -4.02 1.05 0.50
CA ASP A 147 -3.90 1.41 -0.92
C ASP A 147 -4.16 2.90 -1.17
N TYR A 148 -5.25 3.41 -0.59
CA TYR A 148 -5.63 4.80 -0.73
C TYR A 148 -4.57 5.75 -0.16
N PHE A 149 -4.05 5.45 1.03
CA PHE A 149 -2.94 6.19 1.64
C PHE A 149 -1.65 6.13 0.81
N ALA A 150 -1.40 4.99 0.16
CA ALA A 150 -0.18 4.79 -0.60
C ALA A 150 -0.02 5.86 -1.68
N THR A 151 -1.09 6.19 -2.42
CA THR A 151 -1.06 7.25 -3.44
C THR A 151 -1.43 8.63 -2.91
N LEU A 152 -2.34 8.72 -1.93
CA LEU A 152 -2.78 9.99 -1.35
C LEU A 152 -1.67 10.73 -0.59
N LYS A 153 -0.84 10.02 0.19
CA LYS A 153 0.16 10.64 1.08
C LYS A 153 1.56 10.12 0.83
N CYS A 154 1.73 8.80 0.83
CA CYS A 154 3.07 8.22 0.89
C CYS A 154 3.88 8.46 -0.36
N PHE A 155 3.38 8.02 -1.51
CA PHE A 155 4.07 8.19 -2.79
C PHE A 155 4.35 9.66 -3.08
N ARG A 156 3.38 10.54 -2.78
CA ARG A 156 3.58 11.99 -2.92
C ARG A 156 4.74 12.50 -2.07
N ARG A 157 4.80 12.11 -0.79
CA ARG A 157 5.90 12.50 0.12
C ARG A 157 7.26 11.99 -0.34
N LEU A 158 7.32 10.79 -0.91
CA LEU A 158 8.58 10.23 -1.42
C LEU A 158 9.07 11.00 -2.65
N TYR A 159 8.17 11.34 -3.56
CA TYR A 159 8.55 11.75 -4.92
C TYR A 159 8.19 13.19 -5.29
N GLU A 160 7.63 13.99 -4.38
CA GLU A 160 7.30 15.40 -4.63
C GLU A 160 8.51 16.24 -5.09
N SER A 161 9.72 15.85 -4.70
CA SER A 161 10.96 16.58 -5.03
C SER A 161 11.68 16.10 -6.30
N GLU A 162 11.17 15.07 -6.98
CA GLU A 162 11.75 14.57 -8.23
C GLU A 162 11.28 15.35 -9.47
N ASP A 163 11.98 15.19 -10.59
CA ASP A 163 11.49 15.64 -11.89
C ASP A 163 10.43 14.66 -12.43
N ASN A 164 9.24 14.73 -11.86
CA ASN A 164 8.14 13.84 -12.22
C ASN A 164 7.71 14.04 -13.68
N GLN A 165 7.87 15.25 -14.23
CA GLN A 165 7.51 15.55 -15.62
C GLN A 165 8.40 14.78 -16.60
N ALA A 166 9.71 14.74 -16.37
CA ALA A 166 10.63 13.95 -17.19
C ALA A 166 10.32 12.44 -17.11
N ILE A 167 9.98 11.95 -15.92
CA ILE A 167 9.63 10.53 -15.71
C ILE A 167 8.35 10.18 -16.47
N VAL A 168 7.29 10.99 -16.34
CA VAL A 168 6.03 10.76 -17.08
C VAL A 168 6.23 10.88 -18.59
N ALA A 169 7.05 11.81 -19.06
CA ALA A 169 7.35 11.96 -20.48
C ALA A 169 8.07 10.72 -21.08
N ALA A 170 8.76 9.94 -20.25
CA ALA A 170 9.40 8.69 -20.64
C ALA A 170 8.48 7.45 -20.52
N MET A 171 7.30 7.59 -19.89
CA MET A 171 6.34 6.50 -19.79
C MET A 171 5.69 6.21 -21.14
N THR A 172 5.39 4.93 -21.38
CA THR A 172 4.60 4.49 -22.53
C THR A 172 3.16 4.20 -22.08
N ASP A 173 2.22 4.39 -23.00
CA ASP A 173 0.81 3.98 -22.82
C ASP A 173 0.09 4.56 -21.59
N VAL A 174 0.37 5.83 -21.23
CA VAL A 174 -0.39 6.53 -20.19
C VAL A 174 -1.81 6.84 -20.70
N PRO A 175 -2.88 6.32 -20.05
CA PRO A 175 -4.25 6.52 -20.54
C PRO A 175 -4.71 7.98 -20.44
N ALA A 176 -5.47 8.43 -21.45
CA ALA A 176 -5.96 9.80 -21.53
C ALA A 176 -6.83 10.20 -20.33
N THR A 177 -7.59 9.25 -19.78
CA THR A 177 -8.41 9.45 -18.57
C THR A 177 -7.56 9.80 -17.35
N VAL A 178 -6.40 9.18 -17.19
CA VAL A 178 -5.46 9.50 -16.10
C VAL A 178 -4.95 10.92 -16.26
N VAL A 179 -4.44 11.27 -17.44
CA VAL A 179 -3.92 12.62 -17.73
C VAL A 179 -5.00 13.68 -17.47
N THR A 180 -6.18 13.50 -18.06
CA THR A 180 -7.30 14.45 -17.95
C THR A 180 -7.74 14.66 -16.50
N LYS A 181 -7.86 13.58 -15.72
CA LYS A 181 -8.27 13.70 -14.32
C LYS A 181 -7.17 14.30 -13.43
N CYS A 182 -5.90 13.98 -13.66
CA CYS A 182 -4.80 14.60 -12.93
C CYS A 182 -4.68 16.10 -13.24
N GLU A 183 -4.85 16.51 -14.51
CA GLU A 183 -4.87 17.92 -14.91
C GLU A 183 -6.04 18.71 -14.31
N LYS A 184 -7.20 18.04 -14.17
CA LYS A 184 -8.39 18.62 -13.55
C LYS A 184 -8.19 18.88 -12.05
N ASN A 185 -7.57 17.95 -11.33
CA ASN A 185 -7.47 18.02 -9.87
C ASN A 185 -6.21 18.76 -9.37
N PHE A 186 -5.17 18.89 -10.19
CA PHE A 186 -3.92 19.58 -9.80
C PHE A 186 -3.57 20.72 -10.74
N THR A 187 -3.02 21.80 -10.17
CA THR A 187 -2.61 22.98 -10.95
C THR A 187 -1.13 22.96 -11.30
N LEU A 188 -0.27 22.51 -10.38
CA LEU A 188 1.18 22.48 -10.58
C LEU A 188 1.57 21.33 -11.53
N PRO A 189 2.45 21.57 -12.52
CA PRO A 189 2.88 20.52 -13.46
C PRO A 189 3.49 19.29 -12.78
N ASN A 190 4.26 19.50 -11.71
CA ASN A 190 4.87 18.41 -10.97
C ASN A 190 3.82 17.56 -10.23
N ASP A 191 2.80 18.18 -9.63
CA ASP A 191 1.73 17.46 -8.92
C ASP A 191 0.87 16.65 -9.90
N ARG A 192 0.59 17.19 -11.10
CA ARG A 192 -0.08 16.45 -12.18
C ARG A 192 0.72 15.22 -12.58
N ALA A 193 2.03 15.37 -12.78
CA ALA A 193 2.91 14.27 -13.13
C ALA A 193 3.01 13.23 -12.02
N LEU A 194 3.06 13.67 -10.76
CA LEU A 194 3.06 12.80 -9.58
C LEU A 194 1.75 11.99 -9.45
N CYS A 195 0.61 12.63 -9.74
CA CYS A 195 -0.70 11.95 -9.84
C CYS A 195 -0.70 10.88 -10.94
N VAL A 196 -0.13 11.17 -12.12
CA VAL A 196 0.01 10.18 -13.21
C VAL A 196 0.88 9.00 -12.78
N ARG A 197 2.06 9.26 -12.20
CA ARG A 197 2.98 8.22 -11.71
C ARG A 197 2.31 7.29 -10.69
N ALA A 198 1.69 7.87 -9.67
CA ALA A 198 0.97 7.13 -8.64
C ALA A 198 -0.15 6.26 -9.25
N SER A 199 -0.88 6.79 -10.24
CA SER A 199 -1.93 6.05 -10.94
C SER A 199 -1.37 4.87 -11.73
N MET A 200 -0.29 5.07 -12.49
CA MET A 200 0.36 4.02 -13.28
C MET A 200 1.02 2.94 -12.41
N GLY A 201 1.59 3.33 -11.26
CA GLY A 201 2.02 2.37 -10.23
C GLY A 201 0.84 1.53 -9.72
N GLY A 202 -0.32 2.16 -9.49
CA GLY A 202 -1.55 1.46 -9.11
C GLY A 202 -2.01 0.45 -10.17
N LEU A 203 -1.92 0.81 -11.46
CA LEU A 203 -2.23 -0.09 -12.58
C LEU A 203 -1.28 -1.29 -12.62
N SER A 204 0.02 -1.07 -12.39
CA SER A 204 1.03 -2.13 -12.29
C SER A 204 0.65 -3.17 -11.22
N LEU A 205 0.24 -2.72 -10.03
CA LEU A 205 -0.16 -3.60 -8.92
C LEU A 205 -1.51 -4.28 -9.14
N ALA A 206 -2.48 -3.55 -9.70
CA ALA A 206 -3.79 -4.11 -10.04
C ALA A 206 -3.65 -5.22 -11.08
N LYS A 207 -2.86 -5.00 -12.16
CA LYS A 207 -2.58 -6.04 -13.17
C LYS A 207 -1.88 -7.26 -12.59
N LEU A 208 -0.94 -7.07 -11.65
CA LEU A 208 -0.35 -8.18 -10.90
C LEU A 208 -1.43 -9.01 -10.18
N LEU A 209 -2.28 -8.37 -9.36
CA LEU A 209 -3.34 -9.07 -8.64
C LEU A 209 -4.33 -9.75 -9.61
N GLY A 210 -4.68 -9.07 -10.69
CA GLY A 210 -5.54 -9.59 -11.76
C GLY A 210 -4.98 -10.87 -12.37
N SER A 211 -3.67 -10.89 -12.68
CA SER A 211 -3.00 -12.07 -13.23
C SER A 211 -3.04 -13.28 -12.29
N LEU A 212 -3.07 -13.06 -10.97
CA LEU A 212 -3.17 -14.12 -9.96
C LEU A 212 -4.61 -14.65 -9.80
N ARG A 213 -5.62 -13.82 -10.12
CA ARG A 213 -7.05 -14.16 -9.97
C ARG A 213 -7.73 -14.51 -11.29
N GLY A 214 -7.00 -14.50 -12.40
CA GLY A 214 -7.55 -14.75 -13.74
C GLY A 214 -8.43 -13.62 -14.27
N ASN A 215 -8.27 -12.40 -13.77
CA ASN A 215 -8.94 -11.19 -14.29
C ASN A 215 -7.90 -10.25 -14.91
N THR A 216 -7.88 -10.17 -16.24
CA THR A 216 -6.97 -9.28 -16.97
C THR A 216 -7.59 -7.94 -17.37
N ASP A 217 -8.91 -7.80 -17.22
CA ASP A 217 -9.68 -6.67 -17.71
C ASP A 217 -9.69 -5.58 -16.63
N ILE A 218 -8.55 -4.92 -16.51
CA ILE A 218 -8.28 -3.89 -15.50
C ILE A 218 -7.92 -2.60 -16.23
N ASP A 219 -8.79 -1.60 -16.10
CA ASP A 219 -8.71 -0.35 -16.84
C ASP A 219 -9.24 0.84 -16.01
N PHE A 220 -8.71 2.04 -16.24
CA PHE A 220 -9.20 3.25 -15.60
C PHE A 220 -10.56 3.70 -16.12
N ASP A 221 -10.94 3.26 -17.32
CA ASP A 221 -12.22 3.59 -17.97
C ASP A 221 -13.36 2.66 -17.57
N THR A 222 -13.06 1.58 -16.84
CA THR A 222 -14.05 0.60 -16.37
C THR A 222 -14.03 0.45 -14.84
N PRO A 223 -14.33 1.51 -14.08
CA PRO A 223 -14.32 1.45 -12.63
C PRO A 223 -15.34 0.45 -12.08
N ASP A 224 -15.00 -0.18 -10.95
CA ASP A 224 -15.86 -1.10 -10.24
C ASP A 224 -17.10 -0.36 -9.68
N THR A 225 -18.28 -0.75 -10.15
CA THR A 225 -19.57 -0.16 -9.77
C THR A 225 -20.19 -0.78 -8.52
N ASN A 226 -19.56 -1.78 -7.91
CA ASN A 226 -20.07 -2.42 -6.71
C ASN A 226 -20.13 -1.44 -5.54
N VAL A 227 -21.13 -1.62 -4.68
CA VAL A 227 -21.33 -0.83 -3.47
C VAL A 227 -21.45 -1.79 -2.29
N VAL A 228 -20.51 -1.70 -1.35
CA VAL A 228 -20.50 -2.59 -0.19
C VAL A 228 -21.52 -2.17 0.87
N SER A 229 -22.15 -3.15 1.53
CA SER A 229 -23.06 -2.91 2.65
C SER A 229 -22.34 -2.69 4.00
N SER A 230 -21.05 -3.02 4.06
CA SER A 230 -20.10 -2.71 5.14
C SER A 230 -18.69 -2.62 4.56
N THR A 231 -17.81 -1.82 5.16
CA THR A 231 -16.41 -1.71 4.73
C THR A 231 -15.74 -3.08 4.66
N ASN A 232 -15.18 -3.42 3.50
CA ASN A 232 -14.41 -4.63 3.30
C ASN A 232 -13.02 -4.45 3.93
N SER A 233 -12.72 -5.26 4.94
CA SER A 233 -11.43 -5.21 5.64
C SER A 233 -10.36 -6.12 5.02
N ARG A 234 -10.71 -6.88 3.98
CA ARG A 234 -9.84 -7.87 3.31
C ARG A 234 -9.39 -7.33 1.95
N HIS A 235 -8.68 -8.15 1.15
CA HIS A 235 -8.22 -7.82 -0.19
C HIS A 235 -9.39 -7.57 -1.16
N PRO A 236 -9.60 -6.32 -1.64
CA PRO A 236 -10.56 -6.03 -2.69
C PRO A 236 -10.15 -6.70 -4.02
N GLU A 237 -11.09 -6.77 -4.96
CA GLU A 237 -10.78 -7.21 -6.32
C GLU A 237 -9.81 -6.26 -7.03
N ALA A 238 -9.12 -6.77 -8.05
CA ALA A 238 -8.05 -6.04 -8.73
C ALA A 238 -8.49 -4.70 -9.33
N GLN A 239 -9.67 -4.64 -9.97
CA GLN A 239 -10.23 -3.38 -10.46
C GLN A 239 -10.52 -2.40 -9.31
N CYS A 240 -11.15 -2.86 -8.22
CA CYS A 240 -11.41 -2.03 -7.06
C CYS A 240 -10.13 -1.48 -6.41
N ARG A 241 -9.03 -2.24 -6.42
CA ARG A 241 -7.71 -1.73 -5.99
C ARG A 241 -7.17 -0.67 -6.93
N LEU A 242 -7.28 -0.84 -8.25
CA LEU A 242 -6.93 0.21 -9.22
C LEU A 242 -7.70 1.50 -8.95
N ASP A 243 -9.03 1.38 -8.81
CA ASP A 243 -9.90 2.52 -8.52
C ASP A 243 -9.46 3.22 -7.23
N THR A 244 -9.02 2.45 -6.23
CA THR A 244 -8.57 2.97 -4.93
C THR A 244 -7.27 3.75 -5.06
N TYR A 245 -6.27 3.19 -5.75
CA TYR A 245 -5.02 3.91 -6.01
C TYR A 245 -5.27 5.17 -6.83
N PHE A 246 -6.09 5.09 -7.88
CA PHE A 246 -6.38 6.22 -8.74
C PHE A 246 -7.13 7.33 -7.98
N GLN A 247 -8.17 6.98 -7.21
CA GLN A 247 -8.85 7.96 -6.38
C GLN A 247 -7.91 8.55 -5.31
N GLY A 248 -7.01 7.77 -4.71
CA GLY A 248 -6.00 8.32 -3.79
C GLY A 248 -5.07 9.32 -4.48
N ALA A 249 -4.64 9.03 -5.72
CA ALA A 249 -3.78 9.91 -6.51
C ALA A 249 -4.47 11.21 -6.94
N LEU A 250 -5.81 11.18 -7.13
CA LEU A 250 -6.60 12.34 -7.54
C LEU A 250 -6.97 13.29 -6.39
N CYS A 251 -6.81 12.85 -5.14
CA CYS A 251 -7.18 13.67 -4.00
C CYS A 251 -6.16 14.78 -3.75
N ASP A 252 -6.63 16.03 -3.77
CA ASP A 252 -5.80 17.23 -3.68
C ASP A 252 -5.41 17.63 -2.24
N VAL A 253 -6.04 17.03 -1.23
CA VAL A 253 -5.74 17.26 0.20
C VAL A 253 -4.24 17.14 0.48
N ALA A 254 -3.68 18.13 1.17
CA ALA A 254 -2.23 18.31 1.29
C ALA A 254 -1.55 17.18 2.06
N ILE A 255 -0.27 16.91 1.77
CA ILE A 255 0.55 15.88 2.44
C ILE A 255 0.69 16.17 3.96
N ALA A 256 0.62 17.44 4.35
CA ALA A 256 0.69 17.89 5.75
C ALA A 256 -0.61 17.67 6.53
N GLU A 257 -1.74 17.50 5.85
CA GLU A 257 -3.02 17.16 6.48
C GLU A 257 -3.04 15.65 6.75
N GLU A 258 -2.75 15.29 8.00
CA GLU A 258 -2.61 13.89 8.41
C GLU A 258 -3.96 13.16 8.42
N VAL A 259 -3.91 11.89 7.99
CA VAL A 259 -4.97 10.91 8.24
C VAL A 259 -4.92 10.43 9.69
N GLY A 260 -6.05 9.96 10.23
CA GLY A 260 -6.13 9.62 11.66
C GLY A 260 -7.29 8.72 12.03
N GLN A 261 -7.75 8.87 13.28
CA GLN A 261 -8.90 8.10 13.80
C GLN A 261 -10.22 8.59 13.23
N ASP A 262 -10.34 9.89 12.99
CA ASP A 262 -11.43 10.46 12.21
C ASP A 262 -11.25 10.04 10.74
N PRO A 263 -12.18 9.27 10.16
CA PRO A 263 -12.06 8.82 8.78
C PRO A 263 -12.07 9.99 7.79
N LEU A 264 -12.63 11.15 8.15
CA LEU A 264 -12.71 12.31 7.26
C LEU A 264 -11.38 13.07 7.18
N ALA A 265 -10.59 13.06 8.26
CA ALA A 265 -9.38 13.85 8.40
C ALA A 265 -8.32 13.49 7.33
N GLY A 266 -7.78 14.51 6.66
CA GLY A 266 -6.69 14.35 5.69
C GLY A 266 -7.07 13.58 4.43
N THR A 267 -8.36 13.41 4.12
CA THR A 267 -8.87 12.66 2.96
C THR A 267 -9.92 13.43 2.19
N CYS A 268 -10.14 13.09 0.92
CA CYS A 268 -11.24 13.64 0.13
C CYS A 268 -12.53 12.89 0.44
N ASN A 269 -13.58 13.60 0.87
CA ASN A 269 -14.83 12.99 1.29
C ASN A 269 -16.03 13.45 0.47
N ARG A 270 -16.98 12.51 0.29
CA ARG A 270 -18.26 12.80 -0.36
C ARG A 270 -19.08 13.85 0.39
N VAL A 271 -18.98 13.89 1.72
CA VAL A 271 -19.66 14.90 2.56
C VAL A 271 -19.15 16.32 2.30
N ASP A 272 -17.92 16.46 1.81
CA ASP A 272 -17.31 17.74 1.41
C ASP A 272 -17.52 18.02 -0.09
N ASN A 273 -18.41 17.26 -0.76
CA ASN A 273 -18.73 17.34 -2.18
C ASN A 273 -17.59 16.96 -3.14
N TYR A 274 -16.57 16.23 -2.67
CA TYR A 274 -15.59 15.63 -3.58
C TYR A 274 -16.24 14.59 -4.48
N ILE A 275 -15.99 14.72 -5.78
CA ILE A 275 -16.41 13.75 -6.81
C ILE A 275 -15.23 12.86 -7.20
N ASP A 276 -14.06 13.47 -7.42
CA ASP A 276 -12.78 12.79 -7.56
C ASP A 276 -12.06 12.80 -6.22
N GLY A 277 -11.13 11.87 -6.02
CA GLY A 277 -10.34 11.79 -4.80
C GLY A 277 -10.95 10.88 -3.74
N VAL A 278 -12.22 10.46 -3.87
CA VAL A 278 -12.95 9.78 -2.79
C VAL A 278 -12.68 8.28 -2.75
N ARG A 279 -12.61 7.71 -1.53
CA ARG A 279 -12.49 6.25 -1.36
C ARG A 279 -13.61 5.50 -2.11
N PRO A 280 -13.29 4.51 -2.97
CA PRO A 280 -14.28 3.78 -3.77
C PRO A 280 -15.29 2.99 -2.94
N LEU A 281 -16.54 2.93 -3.41
CA LEU A 281 -17.63 2.20 -2.74
C LEU A 281 -17.53 0.67 -2.90
N CYS A 282 -16.68 0.18 -3.79
CA CYS A 282 -16.41 -1.24 -3.99
C CYS A 282 -15.70 -1.89 -2.78
N TRP A 283 -15.16 -1.09 -1.85
CA TRP A 283 -14.63 -1.57 -0.57
C TRP A 283 -14.97 -0.70 0.63
N TYR A 284 -15.19 0.62 0.46
CA TYR A 284 -15.42 1.55 1.56
C TYR A 284 -16.90 1.88 1.72
N LYS A 285 -17.42 1.72 2.94
CA LYS A 285 -18.73 2.26 3.32
C LYS A 285 -18.53 3.58 4.09
N PRO A 286 -18.89 4.74 3.52
CA PRO A 286 -18.92 5.99 4.26
C PRO A 286 -19.86 5.91 5.46
N ALA A 287 -19.54 6.60 6.55
CA ALA A 287 -20.52 6.86 7.59
C ALA A 287 -21.65 7.73 7.01
N GLU A 288 -22.89 7.42 7.41
CA GLU A 288 -24.07 8.24 7.06
C GLU A 288 -24.03 9.60 7.76
#